data_AF-A0A2V9NEJ9-F1
#
_entry.id   AF-A0A2V9NEJ9-F1
#
_cell.length_a   1.000
_cell.length_b   1.000
_cell.length_c   1.000
_cell.angle_alpha   90.00
_cell.angle_beta   90.00
_cell.angle_gamma   90.00
#
_symmetry.space_group_name_H-M   'P 1'
#
loop_
_entity.id
_entity.type
_entity.pdbx_description
1 polymer ?
#
loop_
_entity_poly.entity_id
_entity_poly.type
_entity_poly.pdbx_seq_one_letter_code
_entity_poly.pdbx_strand_id
1 'polypeptide(L)' 'MIHFPVPEALTFDDVLLLPARSDVIPAEANTQTQITRNIRLNIPVLSAAMDTVTESHMAIALAQ' A
#
# COMPACT_ATOMS: atom_id res chain seq x y z
N MET A 1 7.34 -25.78 -20.26
CA MET A 1 6.12 -26.10 -19.48
C MET A 1 6.51 -26.19 -18.01
N ILE A 2 5.70 -25.68 -17.09
CA ILE A 2 5.96 -25.78 -15.65
C ILE A 2 5.59 -27.21 -15.22
N HIS A 3 6.51 -27.94 -14.60
CA HIS A 3 6.36 -29.39 -14.28
C HIS A 3 5.97 -29.65 -12.82
N PHE A 4 5.59 -28.63 -12.06
CA PHE A 4 5.23 -28.71 -10.63
C PHE A 4 3.89 -28.02 -10.37
N PRO A 5 3.15 -28.43 -9.32
CA PRO A 5 1.89 -27.78 -8.97
C PRO A 5 2.16 -26.33 -8.55
N VAL A 6 1.45 -25.40 -9.19
CA VAL A 6 1.44 -23.99 -8.80
C VAL A 6 0.50 -23.86 -7.61
N PRO A 7 0.94 -23.29 -6.47
CA PRO A 7 0.06 -23.01 -5.35
C PRO A 7 -1.08 -22.08 -5.76
N GLU A 8 -2.24 -22.24 -5.13
CA GLU A 8 -3.36 -21.31 -5.28
C GLU A 8 -2.93 -19.89 -4.90
N ALA A 9 -3.35 -18.91 -5.71
CA ALA A 9 -3.07 -17.49 -5.50
C ALA A 9 -4.40 -16.73 -5.51
N LEU A 10 -4.58 -15.86 -4.50
CA LEU A 10 -5.81 -15.10 -4.29
C LEU A 10 -5.62 -13.65 -4.74
N THR A 11 -6.65 -13.06 -5.35
CA THR A 11 -6.76 -11.62 -5.63
C THR A 11 -7.53 -10.89 -4.51
N PHE A 12 -7.68 -9.58 -4.64
CA PHE A 12 -8.41 -8.76 -3.67
C PHE A 12 -9.88 -9.19 -3.51
N ASP A 13 -10.53 -9.57 -4.61
CA ASP A 13 -11.95 -9.94 -4.62
C ASP A 13 -12.24 -11.34 -4.02
N ASP A 14 -11.20 -12.14 -3.79
CA ASP A 14 -11.34 -13.49 -3.24
C ASP A 14 -11.46 -13.48 -1.70
N VAL A 15 -11.20 -12.35 -1.04
CA VAL A 15 -11.06 -12.28 0.42
C VAL A 15 -11.74 -11.07 1.05
N LEU A 16 -12.10 -11.18 2.32
CA LEU A 16 -12.61 -10.09 3.15
C LEU A 16 -11.87 -10.06 4.48
N LEU A 17 -11.70 -8.85 5.05
CA LEU A 17 -11.18 -8.68 6.40
C LEU A 17 -12.28 -9.01 7.42
N LEU A 18 -11.95 -9.84 8.41
CA LEU A 18 -12.84 -10.13 9.52
C LEU A 18 -12.81 -8.97 10.54
N PRO A 19 -13.96 -8.36 10.89
CA PRO A 19 -14.00 -7.31 11.91
C PRO A 19 -13.55 -7.82 13.29
N ALA A 20 -12.94 -6.94 14.07
CA ALA A 20 -12.53 -7.20 15.45
C ALA A 20 -12.86 -6.01 16.37
N ARG A 21 -12.92 -6.27 17.68
CA ARG A 21 -13.08 -5.20 18.68
C ARG A 21 -11.86 -4.26 18.61
N SER A 22 -12.11 -2.97 18.51
CA SER A 22 -11.10 -1.91 18.56
C SER A 22 -11.50 -0.86 19.61
N ASP A 23 -10.51 -0.40 20.37
CA ASP A 23 -10.62 0.79 21.22
C ASP A 23 -10.02 2.04 20.53
N VAL A 24 -9.38 1.87 19.37
CA VAL A 24 -8.83 2.96 18.54
C VAL A 24 -9.91 3.41 17.56
N ILE A 25 -10.14 4.72 17.50
CA ILE A 25 -10.99 5.32 16.47
C ILE A 25 -10.19 5.56 15.18
N PRO A 26 -10.81 5.52 13.98
CA PRO A 26 -10.08 5.63 12.71
C PRO A 26 -9.19 6.87 12.59
N ALA A 27 -9.59 8.00 13.16
CA ALA A 27 -8.82 9.25 13.12
C ALA A 27 -7.51 9.20 13.95
N GLU A 28 -7.38 8.25 14.87
CA GLU A 28 -6.20 8.06 15.73
C GLU A 28 -5.25 6.99 15.19
N ALA A 29 -5.61 6.29 14.11
CA ALA A 29 -4.76 5.27 13.52
C ALA A 29 -3.49 5.89 12.92
N ASN A 30 -2.32 5.43 13.36
CA ASN A 30 -1.05 5.86 12.79
C ASN A 30 -0.83 5.18 11.43
N THR A 31 -0.75 5.97 10.36
CA THR A 31 -0.53 5.51 8.98
C THR A 31 0.93 5.58 8.52
N GLN A 32 1.85 6.00 9.39
CA GLN A 32 3.28 6.04 9.08
C GLN A 32 3.81 4.63 8.74
N THR A 33 4.64 4.54 7.70
CA THR A 33 5.19 3.26 7.24
C THR A 33 6.65 3.39 6.79
N GLN A 34 7.29 2.26 6.47
CA GLN A 34 8.65 2.20 5.90
C GLN A 34 8.59 1.73 4.46
N ILE A 35 9.16 2.53 3.54
CA ILE A 35 9.28 2.14 2.12
C ILE A 35 10.61 1.45 1.82
N THR A 36 11.65 1.78 2.57
CA THR A 36 12.92 1.06 2.59
C THR A 36 13.40 0.92 4.03
N ARG A 37 14.52 0.22 4.24
CA ARG A 37 15.16 0.07 5.57
C ARG A 37 15.46 1.41 6.25
N ASN A 38 15.68 2.47 5.46
CA ASN A 38 16.17 3.76 5.95
C ASN A 38 15.24 4.94 5.63
N ILE A 39 14.10 4.71 4.95
CA ILE A 39 13.19 5.77 4.51
C ILE A 39 11.79 5.49 5.05
N ARG A 40 11.25 6.44 5.81
CA ARG A 40 9.88 6.43 6.34
C ARG A 40 8.97 7.33 5.52
N LEU A 41 7.70 6.95 5.44
CA LEU A 41 6.62 7.75 4.84
C LEU A 41 5.58 8.10 5.90
N ASN A 42 4.96 9.27 5.77
CA ASN A 42 3.88 9.69 6.66
C ASN A 42 2.57 8.92 6.39
N ILE A 43 2.35 8.49 5.15
CA ILE A 43 1.21 7.68 4.71
C ILE A 43 1.69 6.57 3.76
N PRO A 44 1.00 5.42 3.66
CA PRO A 44 1.43 4.27 2.85
C PRO A 44 0.99 4.41 1.39
N VAL A 45 1.26 5.56 0.76
CA VAL A 45 0.83 5.87 -0.62
C VAL A 45 2.02 6.34 -1.44
N LEU A 46 2.17 5.81 -2.64
CA LEU A 46 3.17 6.20 -3.63
C LEU A 46 2.49 6.38 -4.99
N SER A 47 2.97 7.34 -5.78
CA SER A 47 2.56 7.47 -7.18
C SER A 47 3.35 6.50 -8.05
N ALA A 48 2.71 6.00 -9.11
CA ALA A 48 3.34 5.07 -10.04
C ALA A 48 4.39 5.79 -10.89
N ALA A 49 5.52 5.13 -11.17
CA ALA A 49 6.56 5.62 -12.07
C ALA A 49 6.13 5.48 -13.55
N MET A 50 5.13 6.28 -13.94
CA MET A 50 4.53 6.30 -15.28
C MET A 50 4.46 7.73 -15.80
N ASP A 51 4.62 7.88 -17.11
CA ASP A 51 4.58 9.15 -17.84
C ASP A 51 3.27 9.94 -17.62
N THR A 52 2.16 9.24 -17.55
CA THR A 52 0.82 9.82 -17.37
C THR A 52 0.44 10.07 -15.92
N VAL A 53 1.29 9.67 -14.96
CA VAL A 53 0.98 9.70 -13.53
C VAL A 53 1.93 10.63 -12.78
N THR A 54 3.24 10.44 -12.93
CA THR A 54 4.22 11.13 -12.08
C THR A 54 5.19 11.96 -12.88
N GLU A 55 5.00 13.27 -12.80
CA GLU A 55 6.02 14.28 -13.08
C GLU A 55 6.32 15.09 -11.81
N SER A 56 7.09 16.17 -11.94
CA SER A 56 7.51 17.02 -10.81
C SER A 56 6.35 17.51 -9.95
N HIS A 57 5.25 17.95 -10.57
CA HIS A 57 4.09 18.47 -9.86
C HIS A 57 3.43 17.42 -8.95
N MET A 58 3.22 16.20 -9.45
CA MET A 58 2.62 15.11 -8.67
C MET A 58 3.56 14.66 -7.54
N ALA A 59 4.86 14.57 -7.82
CA ALA A 59 5.86 14.20 -6.81
C ALA A 59 5.91 15.20 -5.65
N ILE A 60 5.83 16.51 -5.95
CA ILE A 60 5.79 17.56 -4.93
C ILE A 60 4.48 17.47 -4.12
N ALA A 61 3.34 17.36 -4.79
CA ALA A 61 2.04 17.33 -4.13
C ALA A 61 1.89 16.13 -3.18
N LEU A 62 2.43 14.95 -3.55
CA LEU A 62 2.38 13.76 -2.69
C LEU A 62 3.34 13.83 -1.50
N ALA A 63 4.44 14.58 -1.63
CA ALA A 63 5.45 14.71 -0.59
C ALA A 63 5.14 15.80 0.46
N GLN A 64 4.22 16.73 0.16
CA GLN A 64 3.73 17.76 1.08
C GLN A 64 2.83 17.17 2.18
#